data_AF-A0A8T5IAD9-F1
#
_entry.id   AF-A0A8T5IAD9-F1
#
_cell.length_a   1.000
_cell.length_b   1.000
_cell.length_c   1.000
_cell.angle_alpha   90.00
_cell.angle_beta   90.00
_cell.angle_gamma   90.00
#
_symmetry.space_group_name_H-M   'P 1'
#
loop_
_entity.id
_entity.type
_entity.pdbx_description
1 polymer ?
#
loop_
_entity_poly.entity_id
_entity_poly.type
_entity_poly.pdbx_seq_one_letter_code
_entity_poly.pdbx_strand_id
1 'polypeptide(L)'
;MMPQQPNGNPNQPIPQNSSIKNPAGPAANSPVPQSREEEIMGGLINALERGDSLEKAKQSFLNAGYKPAEVEAAARKSASFNAQPLATPAPASKTVVKAKPLVDVKPIATTKSSTPTAVAAPKKFSKIWIISLVIISAMILVGAAVFGLYWSKLFG
;
A
#
# COMPACT_ATOMS: atom_id res chain seq x y z
N MET A 1 40.88 -82.25 0.97
CA MET A 1 40.28 -81.06 0.32
C MET A 1 39.46 -80.34 1.38
N MET A 2 39.98 -79.23 1.92
CA MET A 2 39.32 -78.44 2.98
C MET A 2 38.84 -77.11 2.38
N PRO A 3 37.60 -76.67 2.65
CA PRO A 3 37.11 -75.38 2.17
C PRO A 3 37.74 -74.23 2.97
N GLN A 4 38.32 -73.26 2.26
CA GLN A 4 38.81 -72.01 2.84
C GLN A 4 37.61 -71.14 3.25
N GLN A 5 37.63 -70.64 4.50
CA GLN A 5 36.66 -69.66 4.99
C GLN A 5 37.02 -68.25 4.49
N PRO A 6 36.02 -67.42 4.11
CA PRO A 6 36.25 -66.07 3.64
C PRO A 6 36.57 -65.10 4.79
N ASN A 7 37.70 -64.40 4.65
CA ASN A 7 38.21 -63.38 5.56
C ASN A 7 37.40 -62.08 5.42
N GLY A 8 36.44 -61.86 6.34
CA GLY A 8 35.61 -60.66 6.39
C GLY A 8 36.28 -59.52 7.15
N ASN A 9 36.71 -58.49 6.43
CA ASN A 9 37.27 -57.26 6.99
C ASN A 9 36.14 -56.34 7.54
N PRO A 10 36.10 -56.02 8.85
CA PRO A 10 35.01 -55.26 9.47
C PRO A 10 35.05 -53.73 9.25
N ASN A 11 36.00 -53.20 8.47
CA ASN A 11 36.23 -51.77 8.32
C ASN A 11 35.75 -51.16 6.99
N GLN A 12 34.57 -51.58 6.52
CA GLN A 12 33.91 -50.87 5.42
C GLN A 12 33.00 -49.77 5.99
N PRO A 13 33.24 -48.48 5.67
CA PRO A 13 32.33 -47.41 6.06
C PRO A 13 30.97 -47.60 5.38
N ILE A 14 29.93 -47.55 6.19
CA ILE A 14 28.53 -47.66 5.81
C ILE A 14 28.21 -46.56 4.79
N PRO A 15 27.65 -46.86 3.60
CA PRO A 15 27.18 -45.81 2.70
C PRO A 15 26.02 -45.06 3.37
N GLN A 16 26.22 -43.78 3.63
CA GLN A 16 25.17 -42.89 4.10
C GLN A 16 24.13 -42.75 2.99
N ASN A 17 23.03 -43.49 3.15
CA ASN A 17 21.79 -43.27 2.42
C ASN A 17 21.25 -41.88 2.79
N SER A 18 21.66 -40.86 2.03
CA SER A 18 21.06 -39.54 2.03
C SER A 18 19.67 -39.64 1.40
N SER A 19 18.73 -40.22 2.16
CA SER A 19 17.31 -39.97 2.01
C SER A 19 17.06 -38.50 2.35
N ILE A 20 17.27 -37.64 1.34
CA ILE A 20 16.78 -36.27 1.32
C ILE A 20 15.26 -36.38 1.33
N LYS A 21 14.70 -36.41 2.54
CA LYS A 21 13.30 -36.10 2.79
C LYS A 21 13.14 -34.63 2.45
N ASN A 22 12.86 -34.34 1.19
CA ASN A 22 12.42 -33.02 0.75
C ASN A 22 11.28 -32.59 1.68
N PRO A 23 11.41 -31.48 2.42
CA PRO A 23 10.24 -30.92 3.07
C PRO A 23 9.26 -30.59 1.94
N ALA A 24 8.03 -31.06 2.08
CA ALA A 24 6.90 -30.59 1.31
C ALA A 24 6.78 -29.08 1.58
N GLY A 25 7.53 -28.30 0.79
CA GLY A 25 7.36 -26.87 0.72
C GLY A 25 5.94 -26.61 0.22
N PRO A 26 5.19 -25.68 0.82
CA PRO A 26 3.92 -25.26 0.25
C PRO A 26 4.20 -24.79 -1.18
N ALA A 27 3.46 -25.36 -2.12
CA ALA A 27 3.48 -25.04 -3.54
C ALA A 27 3.35 -23.51 -3.76
N ALA A 28 4.47 -22.81 -3.85
CA ALA A 28 4.53 -21.35 -3.99
C ALA A 28 4.76 -20.90 -5.44
N ASN A 29 4.47 -21.76 -6.42
CA ASN A 29 4.52 -21.41 -7.84
C ASN A 29 3.14 -21.63 -8.48
N SER A 30 2.10 -21.04 -7.88
CA SER A 30 0.95 -20.66 -8.71
C SER A 30 1.43 -19.51 -9.60
N PRO A 31 1.35 -19.61 -10.94
CA PRO A 31 1.68 -18.49 -11.81
C PRO A 31 0.82 -17.31 -11.36
N VAL A 32 1.47 -16.24 -10.89
CA VAL A 32 0.77 -15.00 -10.57
C VAL A 32 0.08 -14.57 -11.86
N PRO A 33 -1.25 -14.44 -11.90
CA PRO A 33 -1.94 -14.02 -13.10
C PRO A 33 -1.44 -12.62 -13.43
N GLN A 34 -0.63 -12.51 -14.49
CA GLN A 34 0.04 -11.26 -14.87
C GLN A 34 -0.96 -10.10 -15.04
N SER A 35 -2.19 -10.44 -15.43
CA SER A 35 -3.32 -9.51 -15.51
C SER A 35 -3.55 -8.72 -14.23
N ARG A 36 -3.40 -9.34 -13.04
CA ARG A 36 -3.63 -8.63 -11.78
C ARG A 36 -2.51 -7.65 -11.45
N GLU A 37 -1.26 -8.03 -11.71
CA GLU A 37 -0.12 -7.11 -11.52
C GLU A 37 -0.21 -5.92 -12.47
N GLU A 38 -0.67 -6.15 -13.71
CA GLU A 38 -0.90 -5.12 -14.72
C GLU A 38 -2.03 -4.15 -14.33
N GLU A 39 -3.13 -4.67 -13.78
CA GLU A 39 -4.22 -3.86 -13.22
C GLU A 39 -3.73 -2.96 -12.07
N ILE A 40 -2.95 -3.53 -11.14
CA ILE A 40 -2.38 -2.78 -10.02
C ILE A 40 -1.41 -1.72 -10.56
N MET A 41 -0.56 -2.08 -11.53
CA MET A 41 0.40 -1.17 -12.13
C MET A 41 -0.28 0.02 -12.80
N GLY A 42 -1.34 -0.21 -13.58
CA GLY A 42 -2.12 0.85 -14.22
C GLY A 42 -2.74 1.80 -13.20
N GLY A 43 -3.30 1.26 -12.11
CA GLY A 43 -3.84 2.09 -11.05
C GLY A 43 -2.79 2.83 -10.22
N LEU A 44 -1.59 2.26 -10.02
CA LEU A 44 -0.46 2.94 -9.39
C LEU A 44 0.02 4.13 -10.24
N ILE A 45 0.16 3.95 -11.56
CA ILE A 45 0.54 5.03 -12.48
C ILE A 45 -0.48 6.18 -12.43
N ASN A 46 -1.77 5.87 -12.53
CA ASN A 46 -2.82 6.88 -12.43
C ASN A 46 -2.81 7.64 -11.09
N ALA A 47 -2.50 6.97 -9.98
CA ALA A 47 -2.37 7.64 -8.68
C ALA A 47 -1.17 8.61 -8.66
N LEU A 48 -0.03 8.20 -9.23
CA LEU A 48 1.15 9.05 -9.34
C LEU A 48 0.92 10.26 -10.25
N GLU A 49 0.22 10.10 -11.38
CA GLU A 49 -0.15 11.20 -12.28
C GLU A 49 -1.05 12.24 -11.60
N ARG A 50 -1.89 11.80 -10.65
CA ARG A 50 -2.72 12.68 -9.81
C ARG A 50 -1.95 13.38 -8.69
N GLY A 51 -0.68 13.02 -8.49
CA GLY A 51 0.20 13.58 -7.46
C GLY A 51 0.16 12.86 -6.11
N ASP A 52 -0.44 11.67 -6.03
CA ASP A 52 -0.33 10.85 -4.82
C ASP A 52 1.08 10.23 -4.72
N SER A 53 1.55 9.97 -3.49
CA SER A 53 2.82 9.27 -3.29
C SER A 53 2.68 7.77 -3.57
N LEU A 54 3.78 7.13 -3.98
CA LEU A 54 3.81 5.70 -4.25
C LEU A 54 3.39 4.89 -3.01
N GLU A 55 3.84 5.25 -1.80
CA GLU A 55 3.39 4.54 -0.58
C GLU A 55 1.89 4.66 -0.35
N LYS A 56 1.30 5.84 -0.57
CA LYS A 56 -0.13 6.07 -0.40
C LYS A 56 -0.94 5.24 -1.40
N ALA A 57 -0.48 5.19 -2.65
CA ALA A 57 -1.10 4.38 -3.68
C ALA A 57 -1.01 2.89 -3.34
N LYS A 58 0.18 2.38 -2.98
CA LYS A 58 0.38 1.00 -2.49
C LYS A 58 -0.58 0.66 -1.36
N GLN A 59 -0.70 1.54 -0.37
CA GLN A 59 -1.58 1.32 0.77
C GLN A 59 -3.06 1.21 0.36
N SER A 60 -3.50 1.95 -0.66
CA SER A 60 -4.85 1.83 -1.20
C SER A 60 -5.13 0.44 -1.77
N PHE A 61 -4.17 -0.17 -2.48
CA PHE A 61 -4.30 -1.54 -2.97
C PHE A 61 -4.29 -2.57 -1.84
N LEU A 62 -3.42 -2.39 -0.83
CA LEU A 62 -3.44 -3.26 0.36
C LEU A 62 -4.79 -3.22 1.07
N ASN A 63 -5.37 -2.02 1.22
CA ASN A 63 -6.69 -1.84 1.83
C ASN A 63 -7.82 -2.42 0.97
N ALA A 64 -7.64 -2.52 -0.35
CA ALA A 64 -8.58 -3.15 -1.27
C ALA A 64 -8.45 -4.69 -1.31
N GLY A 65 -7.54 -5.28 -0.51
CA GLY A 65 -7.38 -6.73 -0.39
C GLY A 65 -6.40 -7.35 -1.38
N TYR A 66 -5.61 -6.54 -2.09
CA TYR A 66 -4.53 -7.06 -2.92
C TYR A 66 -3.39 -7.61 -2.05
N LYS A 67 -2.68 -8.64 -2.55
CA LYS A 67 -1.58 -9.23 -1.78
C LYS A 67 -0.37 -8.29 -1.77
N PRO A 68 0.36 -8.17 -0.66
CA PRO A 68 1.54 -7.31 -0.59
C PRO A 68 2.59 -7.60 -1.67
N ALA A 69 2.84 -8.87 -1.96
CA ALA A 69 3.79 -9.29 -2.98
C ALA A 69 3.40 -8.81 -4.40
N GLU A 70 2.11 -8.86 -4.75
CA GLU A 70 1.59 -8.39 -6.05
C GLU A 70 1.74 -6.87 -6.18
N VAL A 71 1.40 -6.14 -5.11
CA VAL A 71 1.50 -4.67 -5.06
C VAL A 71 2.96 -4.21 -5.15
N GLU A 72 3.88 -4.92 -4.49
CA GLU A 72 5.32 -4.60 -4.58
C GLU A 72 5.91 -4.93 -5.94
N ALA A 73 5.54 -6.05 -6.55
CA ALA A 73 5.97 -6.40 -7.90
C ALA A 73 5.51 -5.34 -8.92
N ALA A 74 4.24 -4.93 -8.84
CA ALA A 74 3.69 -3.86 -9.68
C ALA A 74 4.36 -2.49 -9.42
N ALA A 75 4.60 -2.14 -8.15
CA ALA A 75 5.26 -0.89 -7.77
C ALA A 75 6.68 -0.79 -8.34
N ARG A 76 7.47 -1.88 -8.25
CA ARG A 76 8.82 -1.94 -8.82
C ARG A 76 8.79 -1.74 -10.34
N LYS A 77 7.85 -2.39 -11.04
CA LYS A 77 7.66 -2.22 -12.49
C LYS A 77 7.26 -0.80 -12.85
N SER A 78 6.31 -0.20 -12.10
CA SER A 78 5.85 1.18 -12.35
C SER A 78 6.94 2.24 -12.16
N ALA A 79 7.85 2.04 -11.20
CA ALA A 79 8.98 2.94 -10.98
C ALA A 79 9.94 2.97 -12.19
N SER A 80 10.12 1.82 -12.86
CA SER A 80 10.93 1.75 -14.08
C SER A 80 10.28 2.47 -15.28
N PHE A 81 8.94 2.50 -15.37
CA PHE A 81 8.24 3.26 -16.41
C PHE A 81 8.37 4.78 -16.23
N ASN A 82 8.34 5.27 -15.00
CA ASN A 82 8.49 6.71 -14.72
C ASN A 82 9.95 7.20 -14.77
N ALA A 83 10.92 6.28 -14.79
CA ALA A 83 12.34 6.59 -14.89
C ALA A 83 12.84 6.74 -16.34
N GLN A 84 12.00 6.49 -17.35
CA GLN A 84 12.36 6.92 -18.71
C GLN A 84 12.28 8.44 -18.78
N PRO A 85 13.38 9.14 -19.13
CA PRO A 85 13.30 10.56 -19.40
C PRO A 85 12.40 10.72 -20.62
N LEU A 86 11.20 11.26 -20.41
CA LEU A 86 10.36 11.77 -21.48
C LEU A 86 11.23 12.72 -22.30
N ALA A 87 11.61 12.27 -23.50
CA ALA A 87 12.07 13.17 -24.54
C ALA A 87 11.00 14.24 -24.67
N THR A 88 11.36 15.46 -24.32
CA THR A 88 10.46 16.60 -24.15
C THR A 88 9.80 16.92 -25.49
N PRO A 89 8.46 16.95 -25.59
CA PRO A 89 7.81 17.71 -26.64
C PRO A 89 6.91 18.75 -25.95
N ALA A 90 7.44 19.97 -25.88
CA ALA A 90 6.74 21.25 -25.75
C ALA A 90 5.73 21.46 -24.58
N PRO A 91 5.67 22.68 -24.01
CA PRO A 91 4.74 23.00 -22.93
C PRO A 91 3.29 23.04 -23.45
N ALA A 92 2.55 21.95 -23.30
CA ALA A 92 1.10 21.97 -23.43
C ALA A 92 0.48 22.63 -22.19
N SER A 93 -0.16 23.76 -22.44
CA SER A 93 -0.82 24.66 -21.50
C SER A 93 -1.59 23.96 -20.38
N LYS A 94 -1.31 24.41 -19.15
CA LYS A 94 -2.13 24.20 -17.96
C LYS A 94 -3.56 24.68 -18.23
N THR A 95 -4.48 23.78 -18.55
CA THR A 95 -5.90 24.06 -18.36
C THR A 95 -6.21 23.77 -16.90
N VAL A 96 -6.12 24.83 -16.09
CA VAL A 96 -6.73 24.92 -14.76
C VAL A 96 -8.23 24.74 -14.95
N VAL A 97 -8.76 23.54 -14.73
CA VAL A 97 -10.21 23.35 -14.57
C VAL A 97 -10.57 23.86 -13.18
N LYS A 98 -10.83 25.16 -13.14
CA LYS A 98 -11.46 25.88 -12.04
C LYS A 98 -12.85 25.30 -11.82
N ALA A 99 -12.98 24.38 -10.86
CA ALA A 99 -14.27 23.87 -10.44
C ALA A 99 -15.02 24.90 -9.60
N LYS A 100 -16.09 25.48 -10.17
CA LYS A 100 -17.40 25.85 -9.55
C LYS A 100 -18.17 26.85 -10.44
N PRO A 101 -19.52 26.96 -10.35
CA PRO A 101 -20.54 26.02 -9.88
C PRO A 101 -21.82 25.96 -10.79
N LEU A 102 -22.75 25.04 -10.46
CA LEU A 102 -24.20 25.04 -10.76
C LEU A 102 -24.65 24.90 -12.23
N VAL A 103 -25.04 23.68 -12.63
CA VAL A 103 -26.26 23.48 -13.45
C VAL A 103 -26.99 22.24 -12.96
N ASP A 104 -28.24 22.47 -12.58
CA ASP A 104 -29.27 21.51 -12.23
C ASP A 104 -29.65 20.69 -13.47
N VAL A 105 -29.30 19.40 -13.51
CA VAL A 105 -29.84 18.47 -14.53
C VAL A 105 -30.23 17.14 -13.87
N LYS A 106 -31.54 17.06 -13.65
CA LYS A 106 -32.42 15.89 -13.59
C LYS A 106 -31.80 14.54 -14.04
N PRO A 107 -31.88 13.46 -13.22
CA PRO A 107 -31.27 12.18 -13.57
C PRO A 107 -32.19 11.37 -14.49
N ILE A 108 -31.66 10.95 -15.64
CA ILE A 108 -32.22 9.85 -16.45
C ILE A 108 -31.19 8.71 -16.48
N ALA A 109 -31.76 7.52 -16.37
CA ALA A 109 -31.19 6.24 -15.98
C ALA A 109 -30.11 5.64 -16.91
N THR A 110 -29.21 4.90 -16.24
CA THR A 110 -28.62 3.60 -16.67
C THR A 110 -27.64 3.56 -17.84
N THR A 111 -26.36 3.47 -17.50
CA THR A 111 -25.49 2.37 -17.98
C THR A 111 -24.53 1.96 -16.85
N LYS A 112 -24.52 0.66 -16.58
CA LYS A 112 -23.80 -0.02 -15.49
C LYS A 112 -22.28 0.13 -15.66
N SER A 113 -21.71 1.16 -15.06
CA SER A 113 -20.34 1.09 -14.57
C SER A 113 -20.45 0.60 -13.14
N SER A 114 -19.96 -0.61 -12.86
CA SER A 114 -19.73 -1.08 -11.50
C SER A 114 -18.60 -0.27 -10.89
N THR A 115 -18.92 0.98 -10.56
CA THR A 115 -18.26 1.70 -9.49
C THR A 115 -18.47 0.81 -8.26
N PRO A 116 -17.41 0.28 -7.61
CA PRO A 116 -17.61 -0.18 -6.26
C PRO A 116 -18.09 1.05 -5.51
N THR A 117 -19.37 1.03 -5.16
CA THR A 117 -19.95 1.83 -4.10
C THR A 117 -19.04 1.57 -2.91
N ALA A 118 -18.05 2.44 -2.75
CA ALA A 118 -17.32 2.61 -1.52
C ALA A 118 -18.39 3.06 -0.55
N VAL A 119 -19.03 2.07 0.08
CA VAL A 119 -19.77 2.24 1.32
C VAL A 119 -18.83 3.07 2.16
N ALA A 120 -19.16 4.35 2.33
CA ALA A 120 -18.38 5.28 3.08
C ALA A 120 -18.36 4.73 4.50
N ALA A 121 -17.39 3.86 4.77
CA ALA A 121 -17.14 3.33 6.08
C ALA A 121 -17.00 4.57 6.95
N PRO A 122 -17.80 4.70 8.02
CA PRO A 122 -17.71 5.86 8.89
C PRO A 122 -16.25 5.97 9.30
N LYS A 123 -15.58 7.05 8.87
CA LYS A 123 -14.21 7.33 9.25
C LYS A 123 -14.23 7.36 10.77
N LYS A 124 -13.79 6.26 11.38
CA LYS A 124 -13.67 6.14 12.83
C LYS A 124 -12.66 7.21 13.21
N PHE A 125 -13.15 8.36 13.66
CA PHE A 125 -12.31 9.44 14.14
C PHE A 125 -11.41 8.83 15.21
N SER A 126 -10.10 8.85 14.93
CA SER A 126 -9.10 8.29 15.83
C SER A 126 -9.26 8.99 17.18
N LYS A 127 -9.37 8.22 18.27
CA LYS A 127 -9.48 8.76 19.64
C LYS A 127 -8.34 9.73 19.97
N ILE A 128 -7.20 9.59 19.28
CA ILE A 128 -6.03 10.48 19.36
C ILE A 128 -6.38 11.91 18.91
N TRP A 129 -7.25 12.09 17.90
CA TRP A 129 -7.68 13.41 17.44
C TRP A 129 -8.56 14.12 18.48
N ILE A 130 -9.44 13.36 19.15
CA ILE A 130 -10.30 13.88 20.23
C ILE A 130 -9.44 14.31 21.43
N ILE A 131 -8.46 13.49 21.83
CA ILE A 131 -7.55 13.83 22.93
C ILE A 131 -6.76 15.12 22.61
N SER A 132 -6.26 15.25 21.37
CA SER A 132 -5.55 16.45 20.94
C SER A 132 -6.42 17.72 21.04
N LEU A 133 -7.70 17.64 20.68
CA LEU A 133 -8.63 18.78 20.73
C LEU A 133 -8.94 19.22 22.17
N VAL A 134 -9.03 18.27 23.12
CA VAL A 134 -9.23 18.57 24.54
C VAL A 134 -8.01 19.30 25.13
N ILE A 135 -6.79 18.88 24.79
CA ILE A 135 -5.56 19.51 25.30
C ILE A 135 -5.45 20.96 24.80
N ILE A 136 -5.72 21.20 23.51
CA ILE A 136 -5.67 22.55 22.92
C ILE A 136 -6.71 23.46 23.59
N SER A 137 -7.93 22.95 23.80
CA SER A 137 -8.99 23.70 24.50
C SER A 137 -8.57 24.09 25.92
N ALA A 138 -7.98 23.17 26.68
CA ALA A 138 -7.47 23.45 28.02
C ALA A 138 -6.35 24.51 28.02
N MET A 139 -5.42 24.45 27.06
CA MET A 139 -4.35 25.45 26.92
C MET A 139 -4.89 26.85 26.62
N ILE A 140 -5.91 26.97 25.76
CA ILE A 140 -6.53 28.27 25.45
C ILE A 140 -7.24 28.84 26.69
N LEU A 141 -7.94 28.01 27.47
CA LEU A 141 -8.61 28.45 28.70
C LEU A 141 -7.62 28.97 29.74
N VAL A 142 -6.51 28.25 29.96
CA VAL A 142 -5.45 28.69 30.86
C VAL A 142 -4.81 29.98 30.36
N GLY A 143 -4.50 30.04 29.06
CA GLY A 143 -3.95 31.24 28.42
C GLY A 143 -4.86 32.44 28.58
N ALA A 144 -6.16 32.30 28.31
CA ALA A 144 -7.15 33.37 28.47
C ALA A 144 -7.31 33.82 29.92
N ALA A 145 -7.27 32.91 30.89
CA ALA A 145 -7.34 33.25 32.31
C ALA A 145 -6.13 34.06 32.77
N VAL A 146 -4.91 33.62 32.42
CA VAL A 146 -3.67 34.33 32.75
C VAL A 146 -3.62 35.68 32.02
N PHE A 147 -4.01 35.69 30.74
CA PHE A 147 -4.05 36.91 29.94
C PHE A 147 -5.05 37.90 30.49
N GLY A 148 -6.25 37.47 30.89
CA GLY A 148 -7.25 38.32 31.54
C GLY A 148 -6.76 38.91 32.87
N LEU A 149 -6.05 38.12 33.68
CA LEU A 149 -5.43 38.61 34.92
C LEU A 149 -4.38 39.69 34.64
N TYR A 150 -3.56 39.51 33.61
CA TYR A 150 -2.50 40.45 33.25
C TYR A 150 -2.99 41.65 32.44
N TRP A 151 -4.11 41.51 31.72
CA TRP A 151 -4.70 42.58 30.92
C TRP A 151 -5.03 43.80 31.78
N SER A 152 -5.62 43.56 32.96
CA SER A 152 -5.94 44.59 33.95
C SER A 152 -4.72 45.34 34.47
N LYS A 153 -3.53 44.73 34.44
CA LYS A 153 -2.27 45.34 34.88
C LYS A 153 -1.52 46.01 33.73
N LEU A 154 -1.74 45.57 32.50
CA LEU A 154 -1.06 46.11 31.31
C LEU A 154 -1.77 47.35 30.76
N PHE A 155 -3.09 47.44 30.94
CA PHE A 155 -3.93 48.50 30.37
C PHE A 155 -4.76 49.29 31.41
N GLY A 156 -4.61 49.01 32.69
CA GLY A 156 -5.20 49.76 33.81
C GLY A 156 -4.13 50.46 34.62
#